data_AF-V9P5C6-F1
#
_entry.id   AF-V9P5C6-F1
#
_cell.length_a   1.000
_cell.length_b   1.000
_cell.length_c   1.000
_cell.angle_alpha   90.00
_cell.angle_beta   90.00
_cell.angle_gamma   90.00
#
_symmetry.space_group_name_H-M   'P 1'
#
loop_
_entity.id
_entity.type
_entity.pdbx_description
1 polymer ?
#
loop_
_entity_poly.entity_id
_entity_poly.type
_entity_poly.pdbx_seq_one_letter_code
_entity_poly.pdbx_strand_id
1 'polypeptide(L)' 'MQWWIFRLPPLFLLPFILYDFEIFILIQSFLFFHVSLGLKTIINDYTHNKNQKYLYYWLSVFLILN' A
#
# COMPACT_ATOMS: atom_id res chain seq x y z
N MET A 1 11.57 38.56 24.74
CA MET A 1 11.45 37.43 23.79
C MET A 1 11.53 36.14 24.57
N GLN A 2 10.49 35.30 24.50
CA GLN A 2 10.41 34.08 25.29
C GLN A 2 11.16 32.95 24.58
N TRP A 3 12.26 32.48 25.18
CA TRP A 3 13.19 31.48 24.61
C TRP A 3 12.55 30.15 24.16
N TRP A 4 11.43 29.75 24.78
CA TRP A 4 10.72 28.52 24.43
C TRP A 4 9.99 28.61 23.08
N ILE A 5 9.65 29.81 22.60
CA ILE A 5 8.96 30.00 21.31
C ILE A 5 9.85 29.49 20.17
N PHE A 6 11.17 29.65 20.26
CA PHE A 6 12.13 29.15 19.28
C PHE A 6 12.26 27.61 19.29
N ARG A 7 11.71 26.91 20.29
CA ARG A 7 11.74 25.44 20.40
C ARG A 7 10.44 24.77 19.95
N LEU A 8 9.39 25.54 19.66
CA LEU A 8 8.13 25.02 19.15
C LEU A 8 8.15 24.57 17.68
N PRO A 9 8.85 25.24 16.74
CA PRO A 9 8.80 24.86 15.33
C PRO A 9 9.15 23.39 15.04
N PRO A 10 10.16 22.78 15.68
CA PRO A 10 10.45 21.35 15.52
C PRO A 10 9.32 20.42 16.00
N LEU A 11 8.57 20.81 17.04
CA LEU A 11 7.43 20.03 17.53
C LEU A 11 6.29 19.99 16.51
N PHE A 12 6.13 21.05 15.72
CA PHE A 12 5.13 21.09 14.65
C PHE A 12 5.54 20.26 13.42
N LEU A 13 6.82 19.91 13.24
CA LEU A 13 7.26 19.09 12.11
C LEU A 13 6.90 17.59 12.27
N LEU A 14 6.85 17.09 13.51
CA LEU A 14 6.49 15.70 13.82
C LEU A 14 5.15 15.25 13.21
N PRO A 15 4.03 15.97 13.41
CA PRO A 15 2.75 15.57 12.82
C PRO A 15 2.74 15.60 11.29
N PHE A 16 3.50 16.50 10.64
CA PHE A 16 3.61 16.51 9.18
C PHE A 16 4.35 15.26 8.67
N ILE A 17 5.45 14.88 9.32
CA ILE A 17 6.19 13.67 8.96
C ILE A 17 5.28 12.44 9.12
N LEU A 18 4.54 12.35 10.24
CA LEU A 18 3.61 11.24 10.48
C LEU A 18 2.50 11.18 9.43
N TYR A 19 1.98 12.34 9.01
CA TYR A 19 0.95 12.42 7.97
C TYR A 19 1.46 11.91 6.61
N ASP A 20 2.69 12.26 6.24
CA ASP A 20 3.30 11.77 5.00
C ASP A 20 3.48 10.24 5.03
N PHE A 21 3.92 9.69 6.17
CA PHE A 21 4.01 8.24 6.36
C PHE A 21 2.64 7.56 6.29
N GLU A 22 1.61 8.15 6.88
CA GLU A 22 0.24 7.64 6.84
C GLU A 22 -0.27 7.58 5.40
N ILE A 23 -0.10 8.66 4.62
CA ILE A 23 -0.48 8.70 3.21
C ILE A 23 0.28 7.64 2.43
N PHE A 24 1.58 7.51 2.63
CA PHE A 24 2.41 6.51 1.96
C PHE A 24 1.90 5.10 2.21
N ILE A 25 1.64 4.74 3.48
CA ILE A 25 1.11 3.44 3.87
C ILE A 25 -0.28 3.22 3.27
N LEU A 26 -1.14 4.24 3.27
CA LEU A 26 -2.50 4.16 2.76
C LEU A 26 -2.51 3.91 1.26
N ILE A 27 -1.73 4.68 0.49
CA ILE A 27 -1.59 4.50 -0.96
C ILE A 27 -1.07 3.10 -1.27
N GLN A 28 -0.03 2.66 -0.56
CA GLN A 28 0.59 1.38 -0.85
C GLN A 28 -0.32 0.19 -0.52
N SER A 29 -1.05 0.28 0.60
CA SER A 29 -2.06 -0.70 0.98
C SER A 29 -3.24 -0.74 0.00
N PHE A 30 -3.70 0.44 -0.43
CA PHE A 30 -4.79 0.56 -1.40
C PHE A 30 -4.40 -0.05 -2.75
N LEU A 31 -3.22 0.28 -3.27
CA LEU A 31 -2.72 -0.27 -4.53
C LEU A 31 -2.56 -1.79 -4.45
N PHE A 32 -1.93 -2.29 -3.39
CA PHE A 32 -1.79 -3.74 -3.17
C PHE A 32 -3.15 -4.44 -3.21
N PHE A 33 -4.13 -3.91 -2.48
CA PHE A 33 -5.46 -4.51 -2.40
C PHE A 33 -6.22 -4.42 -3.73
N HIS A 34 -6.21 -3.24 -4.37
CA HIS A 34 -6.89 -2.98 -5.63
C HIS A 34 -6.37 -3.91 -6.75
N VAL A 35 -5.04 -3.99 -6.91
CA VAL A 35 -4.40 -4.83 -7.92
C VAL A 35 -4.67 -6.32 -7.62
N SER A 36 -4.56 -6.73 -6.35
CA SER A 36 -4.83 -8.13 -5.96
C SER A 36 -6.25 -8.55 -6.27
N LEU A 37 -7.24 -7.70 -5.99
CA LEU A 37 -8.63 -7.98 -6.34
C LEU A 37 -8.87 -7.99 -7.85
N GLY A 38 -8.33 -7.01 -8.58
CA GLY A 38 -8.46 -6.93 -10.03
C GLY A 38 -7.91 -8.18 -10.71
N LEU A 39 -6.69 -8.60 -10.34
CA LEU A 39 -6.10 -9.83 -10.85
C LEU A 39 -6.90 -11.06 -10.46
N LYS A 40 -7.45 -11.09 -9.24
CA LYS A 40 -8.30 -12.21 -8.80
C LYS A 40 -9.55 -12.35 -9.65
N THR A 41 -10.17 -11.24 -10.02
CA THR A 41 -11.33 -11.24 -10.92
C THR A 41 -10.94 -11.73 -12.31
N ILE A 42 -9.87 -11.18 -12.90
CA ILE A 42 -9.37 -11.60 -14.23
C ILE A 42 -9.05 -13.10 -14.27
N ILE A 43 -8.32 -13.61 -13.28
CA ILE A 43 -7.97 -15.04 -13.20
C ILE A 43 -9.24 -15.90 -13.10
N ASN A 44 -10.25 -15.44 -12.36
CA ASN A 44 -11.50 -16.19 -12.23
C ASN A 44 -12.34 -16.21 -13.50
N ASP A 45 -12.38 -15.10 -14.22
CA ASP A 45 -13.16 -14.95 -15.44
C ASP A 45 -12.54 -15.72 -16.62
N TYR A 46 -11.21 -15.67 -16.75
CA TYR A 46 -10.53 -16.20 -17.94
C TYR A 46 -9.89 -17.57 -17.76
N THR A 47 -9.66 -18.03 -16.52
CA THR A 47 -9.09 -19.37 -16.27
C THR A 47 -10.17 -20.29 -15.76
N HIS A 48 -10.28 -21.52 -16.27
CA HIS A 48 -11.31 -22.48 -15.82
C HIS A 48 -10.70 -23.70 -15.11
N ASN A 49 -9.43 -24.00 -15.40
CA ASN A 49 -8.72 -25.07 -14.72
C ASN A 49 -8.25 -24.62 -13.33
N LYS A 50 -8.62 -25.38 -12.30
CA LYS A 50 -8.27 -25.09 -10.90
C LYS A 50 -6.76 -25.02 -10.67
N ASN A 51 -5.96 -25.90 -11.30
CA ASN A 51 -4.51 -25.92 -11.12
C ASN A 51 -3.86 -24.67 -11.71
N GLN A 52 -4.34 -24.22 -12.87
CA GLN A 52 -3.86 -22.98 -13.51
C GLN A 52 -4.26 -21.75 -12.69
N LYS A 53 -5.47 -21.71 -12.10
CA LYS A 53 -5.88 -20.62 -11.20
C LYS A 53 -4.91 -20.48 -10.02
N TYR A 54 -4.55 -21.57 -9.35
CA TYR A 54 -3.61 -21.53 -8.22
C TYR A 54 -2.23 -21.03 -8.64
N LEU A 55 -1.72 -21.49 -9.80
CA LEU A 55 -0.47 -21.00 -10.35
C LEU A 55 -0.51 -19.48 -10.60
N TYR A 56 -1.58 -18.98 -11.24
CA TYR A 56 -1.72 -17.56 -11.53
C TYR A 56 -1.94 -16.71 -10.27
N TYR A 57 -2.63 -17.22 -9.25
CA TYR A 57 -2.70 -16.52 -7.96
C TYR A 57 -1.32 -16.39 -7.32
N TRP A 58 -0.54 -17.47 -7.31
CA TRP A 58 0.80 -17.43 -6.73
C TRP A 58 1.72 -16.47 -7.50
N LEU A 59 1.70 -16.53 -8.84
CA LEU A 59 2.41 -15.58 -9.71
C LEU A 59 1.96 -14.14 -9.47
N SER A 60 0.65 -13.89 -9.32
CA SER A 60 0.13 -12.54 -9.08
C SER A 60 0.65 -11.95 -7.77
N VAL A 61 0.73 -12.75 -6.71
CA VAL A 61 1.29 -12.31 -5.42
C VAL A 61 2.79 -12.07 -5.53
N PHE A 62 3.52 -12.97 -6.20
CA PHE A 62 4.97 -12.80 -6.41
C PHE A 62 5.31 -11.51 -7.19
N LEU A 63 4.52 -11.19 -8.21
CA LEU A 63 4.70 -9.98 -9.04
C LEU A 63 4.30 -8.69 -8.33
N ILE A 64 3.39 -8.73 -7.36
CA ILE A 64 3.01 -7.55 -6.58
C ILE A 64 4.07 -7.24 -5.50
N LEU A 65 4.81 -8.26 -5.04
CA LEU A 65 5.77 -8.14 -3.94
C LEU A 65 7.22 -7.89 -4.40
N ASN A 66 7.56 -8.07 -5.68
CA ASN A 66 8.86 -7.76 -6.29
C ASN A 66 8.76 -6.60 -7.26
#